data_AF-A0A455UDV8-F1
#
_entry.id   AF-A0A455UDV8-F1
#
_cell.length_a   1.000
_cell.length_b   1.000
_cell.length_c   1.000
_cell.angle_alpha   90.00
_cell.angle_beta   90.00
_cell.angle_gamma   90.00
#
_symmetry.space_group_name_H-M   'P 1'
#
loop_
_entity.id
_entity.type
_entity.pdbx_description
1 polymer ?
#
loop_
_entity_poly.entity_id
_entity_poly.type
_entity_poly.pdbx_seq_one_letter_code
_entity_poly.pdbx_strand_id
1 'polypeptide(L)' 'MSLRRINEKQWYRTTPKADGITLVDEPWIKPFYRCNIWHVQGSKRGMVVDFGLGRCRCVSRWHY' A
#
# COMPACT_ATOMS: atom_id res chain seq x y z
N MET A 1 8.20 18.88 -23.25
CA MET A 1 7.49 17.71 -22.70
C MET A 1 6.72 18.18 -21.47
N SER A 2 5.39 18.26 -21.55
CA SER A 2 4.56 18.67 -20.39
C SER A 2 4.41 17.48 -19.45
N LEU A 3 4.91 17.59 -18.21
CA LEU A 3 4.68 16.59 -17.18
C LEU A 3 3.26 16.79 -16.62
N ARG A 4 2.38 15.84 -16.93
CA ARG A 4 1.01 15.83 -16.40
C ARG A 4 1.07 15.54 -14.90
N ARG A 5 0.71 16.53 -14.06
CA ARG A 5 0.52 16.32 -12.62
C ARG A 5 -0.62 15.32 -12.41
N ILE A 6 -0.35 14.28 -11.64
CA ILE A 6 -1.34 13.30 -11.20
C ILE A 6 -2.03 13.87 -9.95
N ASN A 7 -3.34 13.73 -9.87
CA ASN A 7 -4.11 14.15 -8.70
C ASN A 7 -3.76 13.23 -7.50
N GLU A 8 -3.72 13.77 -6.29
CA GLU A 8 -3.47 13.01 -5.05
C GLU A 8 -4.32 11.73 -4.94
N LYS A 9 -5.58 11.78 -5.40
CA LYS A 9 -6.52 10.65 -5.37
C LYS A 9 -6.17 9.52 -6.35
N GLN A 10 -5.31 9.80 -7.32
CA GLN A 10 -4.88 8.83 -8.34
C GLN A 10 -3.47 8.30 -8.06
N TRP A 11 -2.83 8.77 -6.99
CA TRP A 11 -1.47 8.36 -6.63
C TRP A 11 -1.42 6.92 -6.11
N TYR A 12 -2.46 6.51 -5.38
CA TYR A 12 -2.59 5.19 -4.80
C TYR A 12 -3.75 4.42 -5.44
N ARG A 13 -3.54 3.13 -5.69
CA ARG A 13 -4.57 2.20 -6.13
C ARG A 13 -4.78 1.13 -5.08
N THR A 14 -6.03 0.89 -4.73
CA THR A 14 -6.43 -0.14 -3.79
C THR A 14 -7.01 -1.32 -4.55
N THR A 15 -6.42 -2.50 -4.38
CA THR A 15 -6.85 -3.76 -4.99
C THR A 15 -7.18 -4.78 -3.90
N PRO A 16 -8.45 -5.20 -3.74
CA PRO A 16 -8.77 -6.32 -2.86
C PRO A 16 -8.14 -7.60 -3.43
N LYS A 17 -7.47 -8.38 -2.58
CA LYS A 17 -6.80 -9.63 -2.96
C LYS A 17 -7.43 -10.86 -2.32
N ALA A 18 -7.99 -10.73 -1.13
CA ALA A 18 -8.73 -11.78 -0.44
C ALA A 18 -9.62 -11.17 0.66
N ASP A 19 -10.38 -12.01 1.37
CA ASP A 19 -11.21 -11.59 2.50
C ASP A 19 -10.33 -10.95 3.60
N GLY A 20 -10.52 -9.65 3.77
CA GLY A 20 -9.73 -8.83 4.69
C GLY A 20 -8.32 -8.47 4.18
N ILE A 21 -7.90 -8.89 2.98
CA ILE A 21 -6.58 -8.53 2.43
C ILE A 21 -6.75 -7.52 1.29
N THR A 22 -6.20 -6.33 1.52
CA THR A 22 -6.21 -5.22 0.58
C THR A 22 -4.78 -4.81 0.26
N LEU A 23 -4.44 -4.75 -1.02
CA LEU A 23 -3.17 -4.21 -1.50
C LEU A 23 -3.36 -2.76 -1.93
N VAL A 24 -2.54 -1.86 -1.41
CA VAL A 24 -2.42 -0.48 -1.88
C VAL A 24 -1.08 -0.36 -2.60
N ASP A 25 -1.12 -0.04 -3.89
CA ASP A 25 0.05 0.09 -4.77
C ASP A 25 0.07 1.44 -5.49
N GLU A 26 1.26 1.93 -5.81
CA GLU A 26 1.46 3.18 -6.56
C GLU A 26 1.62 2.85 -8.06
N PRO A 27 0.57 2.96 -8.90
CA PRO A 27 0.58 2.44 -10.27
C PRO A 27 1.55 3.18 -11.21
N TRP A 28 1.98 4.39 -10.81
CA TRP A 28 2.86 5.25 -11.58
C TRP A 28 4.34 5.01 -11.30
N ILE A 29 4.66 4.26 -10.24
CA ILE A 29 6.03 3.93 -9.86
C ILE A 29 6.39 2.58 -10.46
N LYS A 30 7.63 2.45 -10.95
CA LYS A 30 8.13 1.17 -11.49
C LYS A 30 8.02 0.09 -10.41
N PRO A 31 7.65 -1.16 -10.76
CA PRO A 31 7.41 -2.23 -9.78
C PRO A 31 8.56 -2.52 -8.83
N PHE A 32 9.79 -2.19 -9.22
CA PHE A 32 10.97 -2.30 -8.35
C PHE A 32 10.95 -1.26 -7.21
N TYR A 33 10.56 -0.02 -7.49
CA TYR A 33 10.62 1.11 -6.55
C TYR A 33 9.32 1.38 -5.79
N ARG A 34 8.22 0.71 -6.15
CA ARG A 34 6.92 0.94 -5.50
C ARG A 34 6.91 0.43 -4.07
N CYS A 35 6.26 1.16 -3.19
CA CYS A 35 5.89 0.63 -1.89
C CYS A 35 4.63 -0.25 -2.07
N ASN A 36 4.70 -1.51 -1.62
CA ASN A 36 3.50 -2.34 -1.53
C ASN A 36 2.97 -2.24 -0.10
N ILE A 37 1.84 -1.57 0.09
CA ILE A 37 1.18 -1.48 1.39
C ILE A 37 0.08 -2.54 1.41
N TRP A 38 0.21 -3.53 2.29
CA TRP A 38 -0.76 -4.58 2.48
C TRP A 38 -1.54 -4.33 3.76
N HIS A 39 -2.83 -4.12 3.64
CA HIS A 39 -3.74 -4.06 4.77
C HIS A 39 -4.41 -5.42 4.93
N VAL A 40 -4.21 -6.05 6.09
CA VAL A 40 -4.80 -7.34 6.47
C VAL A 40 -5.71 -7.12 7.68
N GLN A 41 -7.01 -7.20 7.46
CA GLN A 41 -8.03 -7.14 8.49
C GLN A 41 -8.29 -8.54 9.03
N GLY A 42 -7.82 -8.80 10.25
CA GLY A 42 -8.22 -9.98 11.02
C GLY A 42 -9.48 -9.71 11.83
N SER A 43 -10.15 -10.78 12.26
CA SER A 43 -11.39 -10.70 13.05
C SER A 43 -11.27 -9.96 14.38
N LYS A 44 -10.06 -9.86 14.95
CA LYS A 44 -9.79 -9.19 16.23
C LYS A 44 -8.78 -8.04 16.13
N ARG A 45 -7.95 -8.01 15.08
CA ARG A 45 -6.84 -7.05 14.92
C ARG A 45 -6.55 -6.86 13.44
N GLY A 46 -6.20 -5.62 13.07
CA GLY A 46 -5.67 -5.29 11.75
C GLY A 46 -4.15 -5.29 11.74
N MET A 47 -3.56 -5.58 10.59
CA MET A 47 -2.13 -5.44 10.35
C MET A 47 -1.91 -4.69 9.04
N VAL A 48 -0.98 -3.74 9.05
CA VAL A 48 -0.48 -3.11 7.84
C VAL A 48 0.96 -3.54 7.63
N VAL A 49 1.31 -3.94 6.41
CA VAL A 49 2.66 -4.35 6.02
C VAL A 49 3.07 -3.51 4.82
N ASP A 50 4.05 -2.64 4.99
CA ASP A 50 4.66 -1.86 3.93
C ASP A 50 6.01 -2.47 3.52
N PHE A 51 6.25 -2.55 2.21
CA PHE A 51 7.56 -2.88 1.66
C PHE A 51 7.97 -1.82 0.65
N GLY A 52 8.58 -0.75 1.16
CA GLY A 52 9.33 0.22 0.35
C GLY A 52 10.81 -0.16 0.29
N LEU A 53 11.45 0.02 -0.88
CA LEU A 53 12.90 -0.20 -1.04
C LEU A 53 13.67 0.83 -0.21
N GLY A 54 14.09 0.42 0.98
CA GLY A 54 15.00 1.18 1.84
C GLY A 54 14.78 0.93 3.32
N ARG A 55 15.10 -0.29 3.79
CA ARG A 55 15.25 -0.62 5.23
C ARG A 55 14.20 0.01 6.16
N CYS A 56 12.92 -0.35 6.07
CA CYS A 56 11.98 -0.19 7.17
C CYS A 56 10.86 -1.22 7.01
N ARG A 57 10.84 -2.20 7.93
CA ARG A 57 9.67 -3.03 8.21
C ARG A 57 8.92 -2.28 9.29
N CYS A 58 7.80 -1.62 8.97
CA CYS A 58 6.94 -1.05 9.99
C CYS A 58 5.68 -1.91 10.11
N VAL A 59 5.78 -3.03 10.85
CA VAL A 59 4.59 -3.79 11.25
C VAL A 59 3.90 -2.99 12.35
N SER A 60 2.99 -2.10 11.94
CA SER A 60 2.10 -1.44 12.89
C SER A 60 0.91 -2.35 13.16
N ARG A 61 0.86 -2.87 14.40
CA ARG A 61 -0.27 -3.62 14.91
C ARG A 61 -1.32 -2.61 15.35
N TRP A 62 -2.45 -2.56 14.65
CA TRP A 62 -3.56 -1.70 15.02
C TRP A 62 -4.53 -2.50 15.90
N HIS A 63 -4.64 -2.07 17.15
CA HIS A 63 -5.72 -2.46 18.04
C HIS A 63 -6.80 -1.40 17.91
N TYR A 64 -8.00 -1.84 17.51
CA TYR A 64 -9.22 -1.04 17.67
C TYR A 64 -9.67 -1.12 19.13
#